data_AF-A0A485BK42-F1
#
_entry.id   AF-A0A485BK42-F1
#
_cell.length_a   1.000
_cell.length_b   1.000
_cell.length_c   1.000
_cell.angle_alpha   90.00
_cell.angle_beta   90.00
_cell.angle_gamma   90.00
#
_symmetry.space_group_name_H-M   'P 1'
#
loop_
_entity.id
_entity.type
_entity.pdbx_description
1 polymer ?
#
loop_
_entity_poly.entity_id
_entity_poly.type
_entity_poly.pdbx_seq_one_letter_code
_entity_poly.pdbx_strand_id
1 'polypeptide(L)'
;MTRIYPQFIVAKFGGTSVADFDAMNRSASIVLADPNVRLVVLSASAGVTNLLVELSEGLESHLQFDKLETLRTIQYNIISRLKNPSIISTEIDNLLENIGRLAHIAMTSPSTALSDELVSHGELMSSLLFTEVLRERGVEASWFDARSVMRTDSNYGCAEPDVTTLAELAELHLRPRIEQAIMITQGFIGRDESGHTTTLGRGGSDYTASLLGEALHAARVDIWTDVAGIYTTDPRIAPKAKRIDSISFSEASDMAAYGAKVLHPATLMPAMRKNIPVFVGSSKDTAAGGTLVCCTTENPPSYRAVAVRRKQTLVRLHSLNAQPSYRFLAQIFALLEQHTVAADLVTTSENSIALALDSTNATSGEDPTLTTALFTALSSHCRVEVETGLALITLIGNQLTQASSVCKDVFARFDEHAVRMICHGASSNNLCFLLPGDVADSAVKALHQRLFE
;
A
#
# COMPACT_ATOMS: atom_id res chain seq x y z
N MET A 1 19.51 30.36 12.01
CA MET A 1 18.21 30.56 12.70
C MET A 1 17.33 29.37 12.34
N THR A 2 17.07 28.46 13.26
CA THR A 2 16.06 27.41 13.08
C THR A 2 14.70 28.09 13.10
N ARG A 3 14.08 28.28 11.92
CA ARG A 3 12.70 28.73 11.83
C ARG A 3 11.84 27.68 12.54
N ILE A 4 11.16 28.07 13.62
CA ILE A 4 10.20 27.21 14.31
C ILE A 4 8.91 27.32 13.51
N TYR A 5 8.63 26.32 12.68
CA TYR A 5 7.39 26.26 11.92
C TYR A 5 6.23 25.79 12.80
N PRO A 6 5.01 26.30 12.60
CA PRO A 6 3.84 25.75 13.26
C PRO A 6 3.69 24.28 12.89
N GLN A 7 3.41 23.45 13.89
CA GLN A 7 3.15 22.03 13.67
C GLN A 7 1.89 21.86 12.82
N PHE A 8 1.97 20.96 11.83
CA PHE A 8 0.85 20.62 10.97
C PHE A 8 0.77 19.11 10.76
N ILE A 9 -0.37 18.68 10.24
CA ILE A 9 -0.74 17.29 10.01
C ILE A 9 -0.93 17.09 8.51
N VAL A 10 -0.44 15.95 8.03
CA VAL A 10 -0.70 15.47 6.67
C VAL A 10 -1.87 14.49 6.74
N ALA A 11 -2.97 14.77 6.05
CA ALA A 11 -4.11 13.85 5.99
C ALA A 11 -4.17 13.19 4.61
N LYS A 12 -4.27 11.86 4.57
CA LYS A 12 -4.42 11.08 3.36
C LYS A 12 -5.79 10.45 3.29
N PHE A 13 -6.46 10.57 2.15
CA PHE A 13 -7.73 9.89 1.88
C PHE A 13 -7.59 8.89 0.73
N GLY A 14 -7.96 7.63 0.97
CA GLY A 14 -8.00 6.59 -0.05
C GLY A 14 -9.18 6.74 -1.01
N GLY A 15 -9.22 5.94 -2.09
CA GLY A 15 -10.21 6.11 -3.15
C GLY A 15 -11.68 5.95 -2.71
N THR A 16 -11.97 5.15 -1.69
CA THR A 16 -13.32 5.04 -1.10
C THR A 16 -13.75 6.30 -0.34
N SER A 17 -12.79 7.04 0.19
CA SER A 17 -13.00 8.31 0.89
C SER A 17 -13.25 9.48 -0.06
N VAL A 18 -12.95 9.31 -1.36
CA VAL A 18 -13.18 10.31 -2.42
C VAL A 18 -13.90 9.71 -3.63
N ALA A 19 -14.70 8.66 -3.41
CA ALA A 19 -15.38 7.92 -4.47
C ALA A 19 -16.43 8.76 -5.21
N ASP A 20 -17.11 9.64 -4.49
CA ASP A 20 -18.22 10.45 -4.95
C ASP A 20 -18.29 11.77 -4.15
N PHE A 21 -19.24 12.63 -4.51
CA PHE A 21 -19.43 13.93 -3.86
C PHE A 21 -19.72 13.82 -2.36
N ASP A 22 -20.50 12.83 -1.92
CA ASP A 22 -20.83 12.66 -0.50
C ASP A 22 -19.61 12.15 0.29
N ALA A 23 -18.83 11.26 -0.30
CA ALA A 23 -17.55 10.80 0.25
C ALA A 23 -16.56 11.95 0.39
N MET A 24 -16.40 12.78 -0.65
CA MET A 24 -15.57 13.98 -0.59
C MET A 24 -16.07 14.95 0.49
N ASN A 25 -17.38 15.14 0.64
CA ASN A 25 -17.94 15.97 1.70
C ASN A 25 -17.70 15.40 3.11
N ARG A 26 -17.78 14.07 3.30
CA ARG A 26 -17.39 13.44 4.57
C ARG A 26 -15.92 13.71 4.86
N SER A 27 -15.03 13.42 3.91
CA SER A 27 -13.59 13.67 4.03
C SER A 27 -13.24 15.14 4.27
N ALA A 28 -13.91 16.07 3.61
CA ALA A 28 -13.78 17.50 3.87
C ALA A 28 -14.17 17.86 5.32
N SER A 29 -15.21 17.22 5.87
CA SER A 29 -15.60 17.45 7.27
C SER A 29 -14.52 16.98 8.25
N ILE A 30 -13.79 15.91 7.90
CA ILE A 30 -12.66 15.39 8.67
C ILE A 30 -11.49 16.38 8.63
N VAL A 31 -11.13 16.87 7.43
CA VAL A 31 -10.08 17.88 7.27
C VAL A 31 -10.37 19.13 8.12
N LEU A 32 -11.63 19.58 8.13
CA LEU A 32 -12.01 20.81 8.85
C LEU A 32 -12.22 20.60 10.36
N ALA A 33 -12.26 19.35 10.83
CA ALA A 33 -12.40 19.06 12.25
C ALA A 33 -11.09 19.28 13.04
N ASP A 34 -9.93 19.20 12.38
CA ASP A 34 -8.62 19.46 12.98
C ASP A 34 -7.91 20.60 12.23
N PRO A 35 -7.77 21.80 12.82
CA PRO A 35 -7.16 22.95 12.17
C PRO A 35 -5.67 22.78 11.84
N ASN A 36 -5.02 21.76 12.43
CA ASN A 36 -3.63 21.45 12.14
C ASN A 36 -3.48 20.69 10.82
N VAL A 37 -4.56 20.17 10.22
CA VAL A 37 -4.51 19.57 8.89
C VAL A 37 -4.30 20.67 7.85
N ARG A 38 -3.07 20.76 7.34
CA ARG A 38 -2.66 21.79 6.37
C ARG A 38 -2.22 21.23 5.03
N LEU A 39 -2.00 19.92 4.95
CA LEU A 39 -1.66 19.20 3.71
C LEU A 39 -2.56 17.98 3.57
N VAL A 40 -3.25 17.86 2.45
CA VAL A 40 -4.15 16.76 2.13
C VAL A 40 -3.65 16.03 0.88
N VAL A 41 -3.45 14.72 1.00
CA VAL A 41 -2.98 13.83 -0.06
C VAL A 41 -4.11 12.90 -0.49
N LEU A 42 -4.40 12.83 -1.78
CA LEU A 42 -5.55 12.09 -2.29
C LEU A 42 -5.12 10.98 -3.25
N SER A 43 -5.75 9.82 -3.11
CA SER A 43 -5.80 8.80 -4.17
C SER A 43 -6.87 9.16 -5.21
N ALA A 44 -6.82 8.53 -6.38
CA ALA A 44 -7.94 8.58 -7.33
C ALA A 44 -9.25 8.07 -6.71
N SER A 45 -10.39 8.57 -7.21
CA SER A 45 -11.73 8.07 -6.83
C SER A 45 -11.86 6.57 -7.06
N ALA A 46 -12.63 5.89 -6.20
CA ALA A 46 -12.76 4.42 -6.23
C ALA A 46 -13.06 3.89 -7.65
N GLY A 47 -12.27 2.93 -8.12
CA GLY A 47 -12.39 2.30 -9.44
C GLY A 47 -11.65 3.03 -10.57
N VAL A 48 -11.33 4.31 -10.43
CA VAL A 48 -10.69 5.11 -11.50
C VAL A 48 -9.33 4.57 -11.89
N THR A 49 -8.45 4.28 -10.93
CA THR A 49 -7.12 3.71 -11.19
C THR A 49 -7.21 2.42 -12.01
N ASN A 50 -8.14 1.52 -11.67
CA ASN A 50 -8.31 0.25 -12.40
C ASN A 50 -8.74 0.50 -13.85
N LEU A 51 -9.68 1.42 -14.08
CA LEU A 51 -10.10 1.80 -15.44
C LEU A 51 -8.92 2.36 -16.25
N LEU A 52 -8.05 3.17 -15.63
CA LEU A 52 -6.89 3.75 -16.29
C LEU A 52 -5.79 2.71 -16.56
N VAL A 53 -5.58 1.76 -15.65
CA VAL A 53 -4.67 0.62 -15.88
C VAL A 53 -5.16 -0.21 -17.06
N GLU A 54 -6.44 -0.59 -17.09
CA GLU A 54 -7.02 -1.32 -18.23
C GLU A 54 -6.87 -0.53 -19.55
N LEU A 55 -7.11 0.79 -19.53
CA LEU A 55 -6.90 1.64 -20.71
C LEU A 55 -5.43 1.66 -21.17
N SER A 56 -4.47 1.56 -20.24
CA SER A 56 -3.04 1.54 -20.55
C SER A 56 -2.54 0.24 -21.17
N GLU A 57 -3.31 -0.85 -21.02
CA GLU A 57 -3.00 -2.16 -21.60
C GLU A 57 -3.32 -2.25 -23.11
N GLY A 58 -4.01 -1.25 -23.66
CA GLY A 58 -4.32 -1.16 -25.09
C GLY A 58 -5.58 -1.93 -25.49
N LEU A 59 -6.74 -1.43 -25.07
CA LEU A 59 -8.04 -2.04 -25.35
C LEU A 59 -8.52 -1.81 -26.79
N GLU A 60 -9.36 -2.72 -27.30
CA GLU A 60 -10.11 -2.48 -28.55
C GLU A 60 -11.00 -1.23 -28.45
N SER A 61 -11.25 -0.56 -29.58
CA SER A 61 -11.92 0.76 -29.62
C SER A 61 -13.28 0.81 -28.91
N HIS A 62 -14.07 -0.26 -28.98
CA HIS A 62 -15.39 -0.29 -28.34
C HIS A 62 -15.27 -0.34 -26.80
N LEU A 63 -14.40 -1.22 -26.28
CA LEU A 63 -14.12 -1.31 -24.84
C LEU A 63 -13.45 -0.04 -24.31
N GLN A 64 -12.52 0.54 -25.09
CA GLN A 64 -11.89 1.81 -24.76
C GLN A 64 -12.94 2.92 -24.57
N PHE A 65 -13.88 3.05 -25.51
CA PHE A 65 -14.95 4.05 -25.42
C PHE A 65 -15.81 3.84 -24.16
N ASP A 66 -16.24 2.61 -23.88
CA ASP A 66 -17.05 2.30 -22.70
C ASP A 66 -16.33 2.66 -21.38
N LYS A 67 -15.02 2.42 -21.31
CA LYS A 67 -14.19 2.77 -20.14
C LYS A 67 -14.03 4.28 -19.99
N LEU A 68 -13.83 5.01 -21.09
CA LEU A 68 -13.76 6.47 -21.09
C LEU A 68 -15.10 7.11 -20.67
N GLU A 69 -16.23 6.58 -21.13
CA GLU A 69 -17.55 7.06 -20.71
C GLU A 69 -17.85 6.73 -19.24
N THR A 70 -17.41 5.57 -18.76
CA THR A 70 -17.50 5.22 -17.34
C THR A 70 -16.68 6.21 -16.49
N LEU A 71 -15.45 6.50 -16.91
CA LEU A 71 -14.57 7.47 -16.25
C LEU A 71 -15.22 8.85 -16.22
N ARG A 72 -15.74 9.34 -17.36
CA ARG A 72 -16.46 10.61 -17.48
C ARG A 72 -17.65 10.65 -16.54
N THR A 73 -18.45 9.59 -16.49
CA THR A 73 -19.62 9.48 -15.60
C THR A 73 -19.23 9.63 -14.12
N ILE A 74 -18.15 8.97 -13.69
CA ILE A 74 -17.65 9.09 -12.31
C ILE A 74 -17.32 10.56 -11.98
N GLN A 75 -16.60 11.26 -12.85
CA GLN A 75 -16.23 12.66 -12.61
C GLN A 75 -17.46 13.58 -12.62
N TYR A 76 -18.35 13.41 -13.58
CA TYR A 76 -19.54 14.26 -13.73
C TYR A 76 -20.60 14.04 -12.65
N ASN A 77 -20.65 12.87 -12.03
CA ASN A 77 -21.46 12.62 -10.84
C ASN A 77 -21.02 13.48 -9.63
N ILE A 78 -19.75 13.90 -9.61
CA ILE A 78 -19.21 14.83 -8.60
C ILE A 78 -19.46 16.27 -9.05
N ILE A 79 -19.07 16.61 -10.28
CA ILE A 79 -19.16 17.96 -10.84
C ILE A 79 -20.60 18.49 -10.82
N SER A 80 -21.58 17.67 -11.21
CA SER A 80 -23.00 18.06 -11.26
C SER A 80 -23.59 18.42 -9.89
N ARG A 81 -22.92 18.05 -8.80
CA ARG A 81 -23.35 18.33 -7.42
C ARG A 81 -22.63 19.51 -6.78
N LEU A 82 -21.62 20.07 -7.45
CA LEU A 82 -21.00 21.33 -7.06
C LEU A 82 -22.01 22.48 -7.24
N LYS A 83 -21.96 23.48 -6.36
CA LYS A 83 -22.68 24.76 -6.47
C LYS A 83 -22.30 25.51 -7.74
N ASN A 84 -21.04 25.42 -8.19
CA ASN A 84 -20.58 26.11 -9.40
C ASN A 84 -19.79 25.19 -10.35
N PRO A 85 -20.45 24.26 -11.06
CA PRO A 85 -19.78 23.22 -11.85
C PRO A 85 -18.85 23.75 -12.95
N SER A 86 -19.17 24.90 -13.53
CA SER A 86 -18.43 25.51 -14.63
C SER A 86 -17.01 25.96 -14.26
N ILE A 87 -16.70 26.07 -12.96
CA ILE A 87 -15.36 26.48 -12.52
C ILE A 87 -14.29 25.44 -12.84
N ILE A 88 -14.68 24.15 -12.87
CA ILE A 88 -13.75 23.03 -12.98
C ILE A 88 -14.05 22.11 -14.17
N SER A 89 -15.24 22.19 -14.77
CA SER A 89 -15.65 21.32 -15.87
C SER A 89 -14.66 21.34 -17.04
N THR A 90 -14.21 22.52 -17.46
CA THR A 90 -13.26 22.68 -18.57
C THR A 90 -11.93 22.00 -18.30
N GLU A 91 -11.42 22.09 -17.06
CA GLU A 91 -10.14 21.47 -16.70
C GLU A 91 -10.28 19.94 -16.66
N ILE A 92 -11.39 19.42 -16.14
CA ILE A 92 -11.67 17.98 -16.14
C ILE A 92 -11.88 17.46 -17.56
N ASP A 93 -12.59 18.19 -18.42
CA ASP A 93 -12.77 17.80 -19.82
C ASP A 93 -11.43 17.73 -20.57
N ASN A 94 -10.53 18.70 -20.36
CA ASN A 94 -9.19 18.65 -20.93
C ASN A 94 -8.40 17.41 -20.47
N LEU A 95 -8.52 17.03 -19.19
CA LEU A 95 -7.90 15.80 -18.68
C LEU A 95 -8.52 14.56 -19.31
N LEU A 96 -9.85 14.48 -19.43
CA LEU A 96 -10.56 13.37 -20.07
C LEU A 96 -10.18 13.23 -21.55
N GLU A 97 -10.06 14.34 -22.28
CA GLU A 97 -9.59 14.35 -23.67
C GLU A 97 -8.15 13.86 -23.78
N ASN A 98 -7.26 14.30 -22.88
CA ASN A 98 -5.88 13.83 -22.86
C ASN A 98 -5.79 12.32 -22.55
N ILE A 99 -6.61 11.81 -21.63
CA ILE A 99 -6.71 10.37 -21.36
C ILE A 99 -7.16 9.62 -22.61
N GLY A 100 -8.17 10.12 -23.33
CA GLY A 100 -8.61 9.53 -24.59
C GLY A 100 -7.48 9.45 -25.63
N ARG A 101 -6.70 10.53 -25.78
CA ARG A 101 -5.53 10.56 -26.67
C ARG A 101 -4.45 9.56 -26.25
N LEU A 102 -4.12 9.49 -24.97
CA LEU A 102 -3.10 8.58 -24.43
C LEU A 102 -3.55 7.11 -24.53
N ALA A 103 -4.81 6.83 -24.24
CA ALA A 103 -5.39 5.50 -24.40
C ALA A 103 -5.34 5.04 -25.86
N HIS A 104 -5.58 5.94 -26.82
CA HIS A 104 -5.44 5.63 -28.24
C HIS A 104 -3.99 5.25 -28.61
N ILE A 105 -3.00 5.95 -28.06
CA ILE A 105 -1.57 5.59 -28.24
C ILE A 105 -1.27 4.22 -27.62
N ALA A 106 -1.84 3.92 -26.45
CA ALA A 106 -1.65 2.64 -25.76
C ALA A 106 -2.13 1.44 -26.58
N MET A 107 -3.10 1.61 -27.48
CA MET A 107 -3.55 0.56 -28.40
C MET A 107 -2.45 0.07 -29.34
N THR A 108 -1.55 0.97 -29.75
CA THR A 108 -0.49 0.64 -30.73
C THR A 108 0.86 0.44 -30.07
N SER A 109 1.14 1.15 -28.99
CA SER A 109 2.46 1.22 -28.36
C SER A 109 2.33 1.31 -26.83
N PRO A 110 1.85 0.25 -26.16
CA PRO A 110 1.80 0.24 -24.70
C PRO A 110 3.22 0.27 -24.12
N SER A 111 3.39 0.99 -23.02
CA SER A 111 4.64 1.01 -22.26
C SER A 111 4.35 1.36 -20.80
N THR A 112 5.26 0.99 -19.90
CA THR A 112 5.14 1.31 -18.46
C THR A 112 5.15 2.81 -18.21
N ALA A 113 5.96 3.58 -18.95
CA ALA A 113 5.95 5.04 -18.88
C ALA A 113 4.62 5.66 -19.32
N LEU A 114 4.00 5.13 -20.37
CA LEU A 114 2.67 5.56 -20.81
C LEU A 114 1.59 5.18 -19.78
N SER A 115 1.73 4.01 -19.14
CA SER A 115 0.84 3.57 -18.07
C SER A 115 0.90 4.52 -16.88
N ASP A 116 2.10 4.89 -16.41
CA ASP A 116 2.26 5.86 -15.32
C ASP A 116 1.62 7.22 -15.64
N GLU A 117 1.83 7.74 -16.86
CA GLU A 117 1.19 8.97 -17.32
C GLU A 117 -0.34 8.84 -17.33
N LEU A 118 -0.90 7.76 -17.89
CA LEU A 118 -2.34 7.51 -17.92
C LEU A 118 -2.95 7.43 -16.53
N VAL A 119 -2.38 6.58 -15.66
CA VAL A 119 -2.93 6.30 -14.33
C VAL A 119 -2.88 7.54 -13.44
N SER A 120 -1.85 8.39 -13.60
CA SER A 120 -1.72 9.63 -12.81
C SER A 120 -2.91 10.59 -12.92
N HIS A 121 -3.67 10.52 -14.02
CA HIS A 121 -4.83 11.37 -14.22
C HIS A 121 -5.93 11.12 -13.18
N GLY A 122 -5.98 9.93 -12.58
CA GLY A 122 -6.93 9.61 -11.51
C GLY A 122 -6.75 10.52 -10.29
N GLU A 123 -5.52 10.66 -9.79
CA GLU A 123 -5.20 11.55 -8.67
C GLU A 123 -5.32 13.02 -9.06
N LEU A 124 -4.98 13.40 -10.30
CA LEU A 124 -5.16 14.78 -10.78
C LEU A 124 -6.63 15.20 -10.71
N MET A 125 -7.55 14.40 -11.29
CA MET A 125 -8.98 14.72 -11.29
C MET A 125 -9.56 14.76 -9.87
N SER A 126 -9.29 13.75 -9.05
CA SER A 126 -9.84 13.68 -7.68
C SER A 126 -9.37 14.84 -6.79
N SER A 127 -8.11 15.25 -6.92
CA SER A 127 -7.55 16.36 -6.14
C SER A 127 -8.05 17.74 -6.57
N LEU A 128 -8.26 17.95 -7.88
CA LEU A 128 -8.92 19.14 -8.40
C LEU A 128 -10.36 19.26 -7.88
N LEU A 129 -11.15 18.19 -8.01
CA LEU A 129 -12.53 18.15 -7.53
C LEU A 129 -12.64 18.37 -6.02
N PHE A 130 -11.76 17.75 -5.23
CA PHE A 130 -11.76 17.92 -3.77
C PHE A 130 -11.39 19.34 -3.34
N THR A 131 -10.54 20.04 -4.11
CA THR A 131 -10.21 21.45 -3.87
C THR A 131 -11.46 22.32 -3.98
N GLU A 132 -12.30 22.08 -4.99
CA GLU A 132 -13.57 22.81 -5.14
C GLU A 132 -14.58 22.46 -4.04
N VAL A 133 -14.65 21.19 -3.61
CA VAL A 133 -15.51 20.79 -2.47
C VAL A 133 -15.15 21.56 -1.20
N LEU A 134 -13.86 21.79 -0.93
CA LEU A 134 -13.43 22.61 0.21
C LEU A 134 -13.73 24.10 0.02
N ARG A 135 -13.52 24.65 -1.18
CA ARG A 135 -13.82 26.06 -1.49
C ARG A 135 -15.30 26.38 -1.33
N GLU A 136 -16.19 25.47 -1.71
CA GLU A 136 -17.64 25.65 -1.52
C GLU A 136 -18.10 25.73 -0.06
N ARG A 137 -17.23 25.29 0.86
CA ARG A 137 -17.40 25.40 2.32
C ARG A 137 -16.78 26.68 2.89
N GLY A 138 -16.30 27.59 2.03
CA GLY A 138 -15.71 28.87 2.44
C GLY A 138 -14.30 28.73 3.01
N VAL A 139 -13.57 27.68 2.62
CA VAL A 139 -12.22 27.40 3.12
C VAL A 139 -11.20 27.82 2.07
N GLU A 140 -10.15 28.51 2.51
CA GLU A 140 -8.96 28.81 1.69
C GLU A 140 -8.20 27.51 1.42
N ALA A 141 -8.51 26.87 0.30
CA ALA A 141 -7.87 25.66 -0.20
C ALA A 141 -7.22 25.92 -1.56
N SER A 142 -6.01 25.38 -1.75
CA SER A 142 -5.24 25.53 -2.98
C SER A 142 -4.74 24.18 -3.48
N TRP A 143 -4.80 24.00 -4.79
CA TRP A 143 -4.31 22.79 -5.46
C TRP A 143 -2.80 22.89 -5.72
N PHE A 144 -2.11 21.76 -5.60
CA PHE A 144 -0.68 21.64 -5.85
C PHE A 144 -0.34 20.33 -6.55
N ASP A 145 0.44 20.41 -7.63
CA ASP A 145 0.93 19.23 -8.35
C ASP A 145 2.08 18.58 -7.57
N ALA A 146 1.86 17.36 -7.06
CA ALA A 146 2.86 16.59 -6.31
C ALA A 146 4.14 16.36 -7.12
N ARG A 147 4.03 16.22 -8.44
CA ARG A 147 5.14 15.99 -9.36
C ARG A 147 6.11 17.17 -9.44
N SER A 148 5.74 18.34 -8.91
CA SER A 148 6.67 19.48 -8.79
C SER A 148 7.77 19.23 -7.75
N VAL A 149 7.51 18.41 -6.74
CA VAL A 149 8.43 18.12 -5.62
C VAL A 149 8.81 16.64 -5.51
N MET A 150 7.92 15.73 -5.92
CA MET A 150 8.13 14.28 -5.87
C MET A 150 9.03 13.83 -7.03
N ARG A 151 10.35 13.92 -6.83
CA ARG A 151 11.35 13.38 -7.77
C ARG A 151 11.59 11.90 -7.51
N THR A 152 11.68 11.13 -8.58
CA THR A 152 11.94 9.69 -8.53
C THR A 152 12.97 9.29 -9.58
N ASP A 153 13.39 8.03 -9.56
CA ASP A 153 14.04 7.40 -10.71
C ASP A 153 13.03 7.11 -11.85
N SER A 154 13.51 6.53 -12.95
CA SER A 154 12.69 6.13 -14.11
C SER A 154 12.22 4.67 -14.03
N ASN A 155 12.13 4.07 -12.84
CA ASN A 155 11.57 2.72 -12.66
C ASN A 155 10.02 2.77 -12.69
N TYR A 156 9.45 3.02 -13.87
CA TYR A 156 8.01 3.21 -14.06
C TYR A 156 7.17 2.06 -13.46
N GLY A 157 6.06 2.42 -12.83
CA GLY A 157 5.16 1.51 -12.10
C GLY A 157 5.54 1.28 -10.64
N CYS A 158 6.82 1.46 -10.27
CA CYS A 158 7.32 1.30 -8.90
C CYS A 158 8.58 2.17 -8.66
N ALA A 159 8.47 3.45 -8.99
CA ALA A 159 9.59 4.38 -8.97
C ALA A 159 10.07 4.66 -7.54
N GLU A 160 11.38 4.76 -7.37
CA GLU A 160 11.99 5.05 -6.06
C GLU A 160 12.16 6.56 -5.88
N PRO A 161 11.62 7.16 -4.80
CA PRO A 161 11.71 8.60 -4.58
C PRO A 161 13.09 9.03 -4.07
N ASP A 162 13.61 10.13 -4.62
CA ASP A 162 14.78 10.81 -4.07
C ASP A 162 14.36 11.68 -2.87
N VAL A 163 14.55 11.12 -1.68
CA VAL A 163 14.18 11.75 -0.40
C VAL A 163 14.90 13.08 -0.17
N THR A 164 16.14 13.23 -0.65
CA THR A 164 16.93 14.45 -0.44
C THR A 164 16.36 15.58 -1.29
N THR A 165 16.21 15.33 -2.59
CA THR A 165 15.65 16.30 -3.52
C THR A 165 14.20 16.65 -3.18
N LEU A 166 13.40 15.66 -2.74
CA LEU A 166 12.04 15.90 -2.24
C LEU A 166 12.02 16.89 -1.08
N ALA A 167 12.90 16.74 -0.08
CA ALA A 167 12.96 17.64 1.07
C ALA A 167 13.28 19.08 0.64
N GLU A 168 14.25 19.27 -0.25
CA GLU A 168 14.64 20.59 -0.75
C GLU A 168 13.50 21.26 -1.54
N LEU A 169 12.90 20.54 -2.48
CA LEU A 169 11.81 21.07 -3.31
C LEU A 169 10.53 21.31 -2.50
N ALA A 170 10.22 20.45 -1.54
CA ALA A 170 9.06 20.63 -0.66
C ALA A 170 9.22 21.88 0.22
N GLU A 171 10.41 22.11 0.81
CA GLU A 171 10.68 23.34 1.56
C GLU A 171 10.63 24.60 0.69
N LEU A 172 11.12 24.52 -0.54
CA LEU A 172 11.14 25.67 -1.45
C LEU A 172 9.74 26.02 -2.00
N HIS A 173 8.96 25.01 -2.39
CA HIS A 173 7.74 25.21 -3.17
C HIS A 173 6.45 24.91 -2.40
N LEU A 174 6.45 23.93 -1.50
CA LEU A 174 5.23 23.49 -0.83
C LEU A 174 5.05 24.18 0.54
N ARG A 175 6.11 24.30 1.34
CA ARG A 175 6.10 24.95 2.66
C ARG A 175 5.42 26.34 2.65
N PRO A 176 5.78 27.28 1.77
CA PRO A 176 5.22 28.64 1.84
C PRO A 176 3.72 28.66 1.54
N ARG A 177 3.22 27.67 0.80
CA ARG A 177 1.81 27.55 0.42
C ARG A 177 0.96 26.95 1.55
N ILE A 178 1.50 25.95 2.27
CA ILE A 178 0.87 25.34 3.46
C ILE A 178 0.61 26.39 4.56
N GLU A 179 1.50 27.38 4.71
CA GLU A 179 1.33 28.48 5.66
C GLU A 179 0.15 29.41 5.31
N GLN A 180 -0.24 29.47 4.04
CA GLN A 180 -1.28 30.38 3.55
C GLN A 180 -2.64 29.71 3.44
N ALA A 181 -2.70 28.49 2.92
CA ALA A 181 -3.94 27.76 2.63
C ALA A 181 -3.82 26.27 2.98
N ILE A 182 -4.95 25.57 3.07
CA ILE A 182 -4.92 24.10 3.08
C ILE A 182 -4.50 23.63 1.70
N MET A 183 -3.40 22.89 1.62
CA MET A 183 -2.87 22.41 0.36
C MET A 183 -3.43 21.04 0.02
N ILE A 184 -4.03 20.92 -1.16
CA ILE A 184 -4.55 19.67 -1.71
C ILE A 184 -3.61 19.19 -2.81
N THR A 185 -3.11 17.97 -2.68
CA THR A 185 -2.18 17.39 -3.63
C THR A 185 -2.46 15.91 -3.88
N GLN A 186 -1.80 15.36 -4.88
CA GLN A 186 -1.93 13.97 -5.30
C GLN A 186 -1.03 13.07 -4.45
N GLY A 187 -1.48 11.86 -4.18
CA GLY A 187 -0.61 10.77 -3.78
C GLY A 187 -0.11 9.99 -5.00
N PHE A 188 0.64 8.91 -4.78
CA PHE A 188 0.98 7.88 -5.78
C PHE A 188 1.89 8.31 -6.94
N ILE A 189 1.87 9.58 -7.35
CA ILE A 189 2.53 10.07 -8.57
C ILE A 189 3.82 10.86 -8.26
N GLY A 190 4.77 10.81 -9.19
CA GLY A 190 6.05 11.49 -9.15
C GLY A 190 6.51 11.94 -10.53
N ARG A 191 7.77 12.36 -10.62
CA ARG A 191 8.42 12.74 -11.87
C ARG A 191 9.88 12.32 -11.88
N ASP A 192 10.32 11.73 -12.98
CA ASP A 192 11.73 11.41 -13.18
C ASP A 192 12.57 12.67 -13.56
N GLU A 193 13.88 12.51 -13.69
CA GLU A 193 14.79 13.59 -14.09
C GLU A 193 14.52 14.15 -15.49
N SER A 194 13.94 13.32 -16.39
CA SER A 194 13.59 13.71 -17.76
C SER A 194 12.26 14.46 -17.84
N GLY A 195 11.52 14.53 -16.74
CA GLY A 195 10.24 15.21 -16.65
C GLY A 195 9.03 14.33 -16.93
N HIS A 196 9.20 13.02 -17.11
CA HIS A 196 8.11 12.07 -17.31
C HIS A 196 7.42 11.75 -15.99
N THR A 197 6.10 11.55 -16.03
CA THR A 197 5.35 11.10 -14.86
C THR A 197 5.76 9.68 -14.48
N THR A 198 5.89 9.45 -13.19
CA THR A 198 6.16 8.13 -12.61
C THR A 198 5.12 7.80 -11.54
N THR A 199 4.99 6.53 -11.19
CA THR A 199 4.16 6.08 -10.08
C THR A 199 4.95 5.29 -9.05
N LEU A 200 4.57 5.43 -7.77
CA LEU A 200 5.27 4.85 -6.62
C LEU A 200 4.83 3.40 -6.30
N GLY A 201 4.06 2.78 -7.19
CA GLY A 201 3.50 1.44 -6.97
C GLY A 201 2.38 1.37 -5.93
N ARG A 202 2.06 0.14 -5.51
CA ARG A 202 0.92 -0.14 -4.63
C ARG A 202 1.07 0.54 -3.27
N GLY A 203 -0.01 1.16 -2.78
CA GLY A 203 0.05 1.96 -1.55
C GLY A 203 0.78 3.29 -1.71
N GLY A 204 1.07 3.70 -2.95
CA GLY A 204 1.84 4.91 -3.25
C GLY A 204 1.24 6.18 -2.64
N SER A 205 -0.08 6.33 -2.52
CA SER A 205 -0.66 7.52 -1.87
C SER A 205 -0.39 7.59 -0.37
N ASP A 206 -0.39 6.44 0.32
CA ASP A 206 0.00 6.39 1.73
C ASP A 206 1.49 6.70 1.86
N TYR A 207 2.30 6.14 0.95
CA TYR A 207 3.74 6.42 0.88
C TYR A 207 4.03 7.91 0.65
N THR A 208 3.33 8.57 -0.28
CA THR A 208 3.42 10.02 -0.52
C THR A 208 3.12 10.83 0.74
N ALA A 209 2.08 10.48 1.49
CA ALA A 209 1.73 11.19 2.72
C ALA A 209 2.85 11.13 3.77
N SER A 210 3.45 9.95 3.95
CA SER A 210 4.60 9.78 4.84
C SER A 210 5.86 10.47 4.33
N LEU A 211 6.15 10.42 3.03
CA LEU A 211 7.30 11.09 2.41
C LEU A 211 7.19 12.61 2.55
N LEU A 212 6.03 13.19 2.28
CA LEU A 212 5.78 14.63 2.48
C LEU A 212 5.81 14.98 3.97
N GLY A 213 5.29 14.11 4.83
CA GLY A 213 5.41 14.26 6.29
C GLY A 213 6.86 14.31 6.76
N GLU A 214 7.71 13.42 6.26
CA GLU A 214 9.16 13.40 6.54
C GLU A 214 9.85 14.66 6.01
N ALA A 215 9.66 14.96 4.72
CA ALA A 215 10.28 16.08 4.01
C ALA A 215 9.96 17.42 4.68
N LEU A 216 8.74 17.53 5.23
CA LEU A 216 8.24 18.75 5.82
C LEU A 216 8.14 18.70 7.35
N HIS A 217 8.71 17.70 8.02
CA HIS A 217 8.69 17.58 9.49
C HIS A 217 7.28 17.72 10.10
N ALA A 218 6.29 17.04 9.53
CA ALA A 218 4.93 17.04 10.03
C ALA A 218 4.86 16.47 11.46
N ALA A 219 3.89 16.93 12.24
CA ALA A 219 3.69 16.45 13.61
C ALA A 219 3.01 15.08 13.65
N ARG A 220 2.18 14.77 12.64
CA ARG A 220 1.45 13.50 12.50
C ARG A 220 1.05 13.28 11.04
N VAL A 221 0.92 12.03 10.63
CA VAL A 221 0.30 11.63 9.36
C VAL A 221 -0.98 10.87 9.66
N ASP A 222 -2.11 11.31 9.09
CA ASP A 222 -3.43 10.70 9.27
C ASP A 222 -3.83 9.94 8.01
N ILE A 223 -3.90 8.62 8.10
CA ILE A 223 -4.34 7.74 7.02
C ILE A 223 -5.81 7.37 7.21
N TRP A 224 -6.67 7.94 6.37
CA TRP A 224 -8.11 7.72 6.39
C TRP A 224 -8.53 6.68 5.34
N THR A 225 -8.92 5.51 5.85
CA THR A 225 -9.32 4.33 5.07
C THR A 225 -10.79 3.95 5.33
N ASP A 226 -11.21 2.76 4.92
CA ASP A 226 -12.55 2.21 5.17
C ASP A 226 -12.67 1.45 6.50
N VAL A 227 -11.56 1.16 7.17
CA VAL A 227 -11.50 0.45 8.46
C VAL A 227 -11.12 1.40 9.61
N ALA A 228 -11.79 1.27 10.76
CA ALA A 228 -11.56 2.11 11.95
C ALA A 228 -10.32 1.66 12.75
N GLY A 229 -9.15 1.72 12.12
CA GLY A 229 -7.86 1.32 12.69
C GLY A 229 -7.41 -0.10 12.34
N ILE A 230 -6.40 -0.56 13.08
CA ILE A 230 -5.79 -1.88 12.97
C ILE A 230 -6.38 -2.76 14.07
N TYR A 231 -6.74 -4.00 13.72
CA TYR A 231 -7.39 -4.95 14.61
C TYR A 231 -6.48 -6.14 14.92
N THR A 232 -6.75 -6.85 16.02
CA THR A 232 -6.05 -8.09 16.41
C THR A 232 -6.13 -9.17 15.32
N THR A 233 -7.13 -9.14 14.46
CA THR A 233 -7.20 -9.87 13.19
C THR A 233 -8.27 -9.23 12.30
N ASP A 234 -8.50 -9.75 11.09
CA ASP A 234 -9.58 -9.26 10.22
C ASP A 234 -10.96 -9.49 10.89
N PRO A 235 -11.75 -8.44 11.18
CA PRO A 235 -13.06 -8.59 11.83
C PRO A 235 -14.06 -9.42 11.02
N ARG A 236 -13.85 -9.56 9.70
CA ARG A 236 -14.66 -10.43 8.83
C ARG A 236 -14.38 -11.91 9.08
N ILE A 237 -13.18 -12.24 9.58
CA ILE A 237 -12.79 -13.60 9.95
C ILE A 237 -13.18 -13.87 11.40
N ALA A 238 -12.80 -13.01 12.34
CA ALA A 238 -13.17 -13.16 13.75
C ALA A 238 -13.98 -11.95 14.25
N PRO A 239 -15.31 -12.08 14.45
CA PRO A 239 -16.16 -10.95 14.87
C PRO A 239 -15.79 -10.31 16.21
N LYS A 240 -15.08 -11.04 17.08
CA LYS A 240 -14.57 -10.54 18.37
C LYS A 240 -13.18 -9.87 18.25
N ALA A 241 -12.69 -9.64 17.04
CA ALA A 241 -11.45 -8.90 16.82
C ALA A 241 -11.53 -7.53 17.52
N LYS A 242 -10.50 -7.20 18.28
CA LYS A 242 -10.41 -5.95 19.04
C LYS A 242 -9.55 -4.96 18.27
N ARG A 243 -9.94 -3.68 18.29
CA ARG A 243 -9.06 -2.62 17.76
C ARG A 243 -7.83 -2.49 18.64
N ILE A 244 -6.68 -2.30 18.02
CA ILE A 244 -5.42 -1.98 18.67
C ILE A 244 -5.30 -0.45 18.73
N ASP A 245 -5.35 0.16 19.91
CA ASP A 245 -5.34 1.63 20.02
C ASP A 245 -3.97 2.25 19.68
N SER A 246 -2.88 1.58 20.09
CA SER A 246 -1.52 2.01 19.78
C SER A 246 -0.66 0.79 19.43
N ILE A 247 0.20 0.93 18.42
CA ILE A 247 1.08 -0.12 17.87
C ILE A 247 2.45 0.46 17.53
N SER A 248 3.53 -0.31 17.68
CA SER A 248 4.85 0.18 17.29
C SER A 248 5.06 0.10 15.77
N PHE A 249 6.02 0.85 15.22
CA PHE A 249 6.38 0.76 13.80
C PHE A 249 6.83 -0.65 13.41
N SER A 250 7.58 -1.34 14.28
CA SER A 250 8.03 -2.71 14.00
C SER A 250 6.85 -3.68 13.93
N GLU A 251 5.93 -3.61 14.89
CA GLU A 251 4.71 -4.43 14.91
C GLU A 251 3.83 -4.15 13.68
N ALA A 252 3.62 -2.86 13.36
CA ALA A 252 2.79 -2.46 12.22
C ALA A 252 3.43 -2.81 10.86
N SER A 253 4.76 -2.73 10.76
CA SER A 253 5.50 -3.13 9.56
C SER A 253 5.38 -4.63 9.31
N ASP A 254 5.54 -5.46 10.35
CA ASP A 254 5.28 -6.90 10.28
C ASP A 254 3.82 -7.17 9.88
N MET A 255 2.85 -6.45 10.46
CA MET A 255 1.43 -6.59 10.09
C MET A 255 1.19 -6.28 8.62
N ALA A 256 1.72 -5.17 8.12
CA ALA A 256 1.59 -4.75 6.74
C ALA A 256 2.23 -5.76 5.77
N ALA A 257 3.42 -6.28 6.10
CA ALA A 257 4.15 -7.24 5.27
C ALA A 257 3.42 -8.59 5.19
N TYR A 258 2.78 -9.03 6.27
CA TYR A 258 2.23 -10.39 6.38
C TYR A 258 0.70 -10.49 6.28
N GLY A 259 0.01 -9.44 5.81
CA GLY A 259 -1.37 -9.56 5.33
C GLY A 259 -2.39 -8.57 5.89
N ALA A 260 -2.01 -7.67 6.80
CA ALA A 260 -2.88 -6.56 7.19
C ALA A 260 -2.90 -5.50 6.07
N LYS A 261 -3.87 -5.61 5.14
CA LYS A 261 -4.02 -4.73 3.97
C LYS A 261 -4.34 -3.26 4.29
N VAL A 262 -4.29 -2.85 5.55
CA VAL A 262 -4.64 -1.50 5.99
C VAL A 262 -3.54 -0.49 5.67
N LEU A 263 -2.28 -0.91 5.70
CA LEU A 263 -1.12 -0.08 5.40
C LEU A 263 -0.16 -0.83 4.48
N HIS A 264 0.54 -0.09 3.63
CA HIS A 264 1.66 -0.65 2.87
C HIS A 264 2.96 -0.55 3.70
N PRO A 265 3.84 -1.56 3.71
CA PRO A 265 5.08 -1.50 4.50
C PRO A 265 5.94 -0.27 4.20
N ALA A 266 6.05 0.11 2.92
CA ALA A 266 6.81 1.28 2.49
C ALA A 266 6.28 2.60 3.09
N THR A 267 4.98 2.67 3.41
CA THR A 267 4.36 3.85 4.04
C THR A 267 4.98 4.18 5.39
N LEU A 268 5.38 3.18 6.18
CA LEU A 268 5.84 3.42 7.54
C LEU A 268 7.29 3.88 7.60
N MET A 269 8.10 3.58 6.57
CA MET A 269 9.54 3.84 6.57
C MET A 269 9.89 5.34 6.71
N PRO A 270 9.32 6.28 5.93
CA PRO A 270 9.59 7.71 6.11
C PRO A 270 9.18 8.23 7.48
N ALA A 271 8.00 7.82 7.94
CA ALA A 271 7.47 8.22 9.25
C ALA A 271 8.38 7.73 10.39
N MET A 272 8.87 6.49 10.30
CA MET A 272 9.79 5.88 11.26
C MET A 272 11.14 6.62 11.30
N ARG A 273 11.72 6.99 10.15
CA ARG A 273 13.01 7.72 10.09
C ARG A 273 13.00 9.05 10.85
N LYS A 274 11.84 9.72 10.93
CA LYS A 274 11.67 11.00 11.62
C LYS A 274 10.85 10.92 12.91
N ASN A 275 10.49 9.72 13.36
CA ASN A 275 9.61 9.50 14.52
C ASN A 275 8.27 10.27 14.42
N ILE A 276 7.68 10.32 13.23
CA ILE A 276 6.39 10.97 12.98
C ILE A 276 5.28 9.95 13.23
N PRO A 277 4.41 10.12 14.24
CA PRO A 277 3.30 9.20 14.49
C PRO A 277 2.35 9.12 13.28
N VAL A 278 1.85 7.91 13.00
CA VAL A 278 0.87 7.67 11.94
C VAL A 278 -0.44 7.24 12.55
N PHE A 279 -1.49 8.04 12.38
CA PHE A 279 -2.84 7.66 12.77
C PHE A 279 -3.53 6.92 11.63
N VAL A 280 -4.27 5.86 11.95
CA VAL A 280 -5.07 5.07 10.99
C VAL A 280 -6.51 5.06 11.47
N GLY A 281 -7.42 5.61 10.67
CA GLY A 281 -8.84 5.73 11.03
C GLY A 281 -9.78 5.50 9.84
N SER A 282 -11.08 5.41 10.14
CA SER A 282 -12.11 5.27 9.11
C SER A 282 -12.66 6.63 8.68
N SER A 283 -12.71 6.89 7.38
CA SER A 283 -13.38 8.08 6.83
C SER A 283 -14.91 7.99 6.90
N LYS A 284 -15.46 6.80 7.12
CA LYS A 284 -16.91 6.56 7.24
C LYS A 284 -17.42 6.71 8.67
N ASP A 285 -16.55 6.46 9.65
CA ASP A 285 -16.89 6.51 11.07
C ASP A 285 -15.69 7.04 11.87
N THR A 286 -15.63 8.37 12.00
CA THR A 286 -14.58 9.03 12.80
C THR A 286 -14.79 8.87 14.29
N ALA A 287 -16.04 8.66 14.74
CA ALA A 287 -16.39 8.48 16.15
C ALA A 287 -15.90 7.14 16.68
N ALA A 288 -15.79 6.12 15.82
CA ALA A 288 -15.17 4.85 16.18
C ALA A 288 -13.74 5.04 16.69
N GLY A 289 -12.99 6.08 16.28
CA GLY A 289 -11.59 6.33 16.59
C GLY A 289 -10.64 5.63 15.62
N GLY A 290 -9.43 5.30 16.06
CA GLY A 290 -8.44 4.66 15.21
C GLY A 290 -7.25 4.09 15.98
N THR A 291 -6.18 3.78 15.24
CA THR A 291 -4.92 3.24 15.77
C THR A 291 -3.81 4.25 15.57
N LEU A 292 -2.98 4.47 16.59
CA LEU A 292 -1.78 5.28 16.49
C LEU A 292 -0.53 4.39 16.37
N VAL A 293 0.19 4.51 15.26
CA VAL A 293 1.48 3.86 15.02
C VAL A 293 2.60 4.77 15.50
N CYS A 294 3.42 4.30 16.43
CA CYS A 294 4.48 5.07 17.08
C CYS A 294 5.83 4.34 17.06
N CYS A 295 6.91 5.02 17.43
CA CYS A 295 8.24 4.40 17.54
C CYS A 295 8.29 3.31 18.62
N THR A 296 7.70 3.61 19.78
CA THR A 296 7.62 2.67 20.91
C THR A 296 6.21 2.68 21.50
N THR A 297 5.87 1.59 22.16
CA THR A 297 4.63 1.42 22.92
C THR A 297 4.97 1.07 24.36
N GLU A 298 4.14 1.52 25.30
CA GLU A 298 4.27 1.13 26.70
C GLU A 298 3.81 -0.32 26.88
N ASN A 299 4.63 -1.14 27.56
CA ASN A 299 4.33 -2.54 27.88
C ASN A 299 3.77 -3.35 26.68
N PRO A 300 4.58 -3.57 25.63
CA PRO A 300 4.13 -4.26 24.44
C PRO A 300 3.66 -5.69 24.78
N PRO A 301 2.47 -6.13 24.34
CA PRO A 301 1.91 -7.43 24.71
C PRO A 301 2.70 -8.57 24.05
N SER A 302 2.74 -9.75 24.68
CA SER A 302 3.40 -10.92 24.09
C SER A 302 2.78 -11.31 22.74
N TYR A 303 1.45 -11.28 22.64
CA TYR A 303 0.71 -11.50 21.39
C TYR A 303 -0.03 -10.23 21.02
N ARG A 304 0.18 -9.76 19.80
CA ARG A 304 -0.36 -8.48 19.31
C ARG A 304 -1.50 -8.68 18.32
N ALA A 305 -1.28 -9.50 17.30
CA ALA A 305 -2.26 -9.74 16.24
C ALA A 305 -1.99 -11.05 15.51
N VAL A 306 -2.98 -11.51 14.74
CA VAL A 306 -2.87 -12.61 13.79
C VAL A 306 -3.27 -12.08 12.40
N ALA A 307 -2.31 -12.09 11.48
CA ALA A 307 -2.50 -11.71 10.10
C ALA A 307 -2.65 -12.95 9.20
N VAL A 308 -3.34 -12.78 8.07
CA VAL A 308 -3.48 -13.82 7.06
C VAL A 308 -3.27 -13.24 5.66
N ARG A 309 -2.36 -13.85 4.91
CA ARG A 309 -2.12 -13.56 3.49
C ARG A 309 -2.47 -14.79 2.66
N ARG A 310 -3.46 -14.67 1.78
CA ARG A 310 -3.98 -15.77 0.95
C ARG A 310 -3.19 -15.89 -0.35
N LYS A 311 -3.49 -16.94 -1.13
CA LYS A 311 -2.95 -17.17 -2.49
C LYS A 311 -1.41 -17.21 -2.53
N GLN A 312 -0.81 -17.81 -1.51
CA GLN A 312 0.63 -18.00 -1.46
C GLN A 312 1.04 -19.16 -2.35
N THR A 313 2.21 -19.04 -2.95
CA THR A 313 2.85 -20.11 -3.74
C THR A 313 4.07 -20.61 -2.99
N LEU A 314 4.11 -21.90 -2.70
CA LEU A 314 5.25 -22.58 -2.10
C LEU A 314 6.04 -23.30 -3.19
N VAL A 315 7.30 -22.90 -3.34
CA VAL A 315 8.25 -23.51 -4.29
C VAL A 315 9.27 -24.29 -3.49
N ARG A 316 9.31 -25.61 -3.69
CA ARG A 316 10.33 -26.50 -3.10
C ARG A 316 11.37 -26.83 -4.15
N LEU A 317 12.64 -26.59 -3.82
CA LEU A 317 13.76 -26.83 -4.69
C LEU A 317 14.65 -27.88 -4.04
N HIS A 318 14.79 -29.02 -4.71
CA HIS A 318 15.59 -30.15 -4.25
C HIS A 318 16.87 -30.24 -5.08
N SER A 319 18.02 -30.22 -4.40
CA SER A 319 19.30 -30.34 -5.08
C SER A 319 19.43 -31.71 -5.77
N LEU A 320 19.81 -31.71 -7.05
CA LEU A 320 20.01 -32.95 -7.81
C LEU A 320 21.40 -33.56 -7.59
N ASN A 321 22.36 -32.74 -7.15
CA ASN A 321 23.77 -33.08 -7.05
C ASN A 321 24.24 -33.03 -5.59
N ALA A 322 25.28 -33.79 -5.26
CA ALA A 322 25.96 -33.77 -3.95
C ALA A 322 26.83 -32.52 -3.75
N GLN A 323 26.37 -31.35 -4.21
CA GLN A 323 27.05 -30.09 -3.98
C GLN A 323 26.80 -29.59 -2.55
N PRO A 324 27.74 -28.86 -1.94
CA PRO A 324 27.53 -28.26 -0.63
C PRO A 324 26.31 -27.33 -0.61
N SER A 325 25.52 -27.37 0.47
CA SER A 325 24.26 -26.62 0.61
C SER A 325 24.43 -25.11 0.40
N TYR A 326 25.49 -24.50 0.92
CA TYR A 326 25.74 -23.06 0.75
C TYR A 326 25.92 -22.64 -0.72
N ARG A 327 26.52 -23.49 -1.57
CA ARG A 327 26.67 -23.22 -3.01
C ARG A 327 25.33 -23.30 -3.72
N PHE A 328 24.53 -24.30 -3.35
CA PHE A 328 23.19 -24.46 -3.88
C PHE A 328 22.32 -23.24 -3.53
N LEU A 329 22.33 -22.80 -2.27
CA LEU A 329 21.58 -21.62 -1.83
C LEU A 329 22.04 -20.35 -2.58
N ALA A 330 23.34 -20.11 -2.67
CA ALA A 330 23.87 -18.94 -3.39
C ALA A 330 23.44 -18.93 -4.87
N GLN A 331 23.47 -20.10 -5.53
CA GLN A 331 23.02 -20.24 -6.92
C GLN A 331 21.53 -19.94 -7.08
N ILE A 332 20.68 -20.44 -6.17
CA ILE A 332 19.24 -20.17 -6.22
C ILE A 332 18.96 -18.68 -6.02
N PHE A 333 19.58 -18.01 -5.04
CA PHE A 333 19.35 -16.58 -4.82
C PHE A 333 19.87 -15.71 -5.97
N ALA A 334 20.97 -16.09 -6.62
CA ALA A 334 21.45 -15.41 -7.82
C ALA A 334 20.46 -15.52 -9.00
N LEU A 335 19.80 -16.67 -9.15
CA LEU A 335 18.74 -16.82 -10.17
C LEU A 335 17.51 -15.96 -9.83
N LEU A 336 17.10 -15.90 -8.56
CA LEU A 336 15.99 -15.05 -8.13
C LEU A 336 16.29 -13.57 -8.39
N GLU A 337 17.50 -13.11 -8.09
CA GLU A 337 17.97 -11.75 -8.37
C GLU A 337 17.93 -11.41 -9.87
N GLN A 338 18.45 -12.31 -10.72
CA GLN A 338 18.44 -12.13 -12.19
C GLN A 338 17.01 -12.01 -12.76
N HIS A 339 16.04 -12.65 -12.11
CA HIS A 339 14.63 -12.61 -12.49
C HIS A 339 13.81 -11.62 -11.66
N THR A 340 14.44 -10.80 -10.82
CA THR A 340 13.78 -9.80 -9.95
C THR A 340 12.65 -10.38 -9.09
N VAL A 341 12.78 -11.62 -8.64
CA VAL A 341 11.78 -12.29 -7.80
C VAL A 341 12.15 -12.20 -6.33
N ALA A 342 11.29 -11.54 -5.55
CA ALA A 342 11.41 -11.49 -4.10
C ALA A 342 10.76 -12.73 -3.46
N ALA A 343 11.46 -13.34 -2.49
CA ALA A 343 10.91 -14.40 -1.65
C ALA A 343 10.58 -13.84 -0.26
N ASP A 344 9.39 -14.13 0.26
CA ASP A 344 8.98 -13.63 1.57
C ASP A 344 9.51 -14.49 2.72
N LEU A 345 9.40 -15.80 2.55
CA LEU A 345 9.78 -16.78 3.56
C LEU A 345 10.69 -17.82 2.96
N VAL A 346 11.69 -18.20 3.74
CA VAL A 346 12.68 -19.20 3.38
C VAL A 346 12.78 -20.20 4.51
N THR A 347 12.65 -21.49 4.19
CA THR A 347 13.04 -22.57 5.10
C THR A 347 13.99 -23.51 4.36
N THR A 348 14.94 -24.06 5.10
CA THR A 348 15.94 -24.97 4.55
C THR A 348 15.88 -26.32 5.24
N SER A 349 16.21 -27.37 4.49
CA SER A 349 16.64 -28.67 5.00
C SER A 349 18.08 -28.92 4.54
N GLU A 350 18.65 -30.10 4.79
CA GLU A 350 20.01 -30.43 4.36
C GLU A 350 20.21 -30.25 2.84
N ASN A 351 19.26 -30.75 2.05
CA ASN A 351 19.38 -30.83 0.58
C ASN A 351 18.24 -30.12 -0.17
N SER A 352 17.39 -29.38 0.53
CA SER A 352 16.28 -28.64 -0.08
C SER A 352 16.09 -27.26 0.51
N ILE A 353 15.57 -26.35 -0.30
CA ILE A 353 15.08 -25.04 0.12
C ILE A 353 13.61 -24.96 -0.26
N ALA A 354 12.78 -24.40 0.62
CA ALA A 354 11.40 -24.06 0.29
C ALA A 354 11.19 -22.56 0.46
N LEU A 355 10.57 -21.96 -0.56
CA LEU A 355 10.36 -20.54 -0.72
C LEU A 355 8.87 -20.24 -0.78
N ALA A 356 8.39 -19.28 0.01
CA ALA A 356 7.06 -18.71 -0.18
C ALA A 356 7.17 -17.43 -1.01
N LEU A 357 6.43 -17.36 -2.11
CA LEU A 357 6.39 -16.21 -3.03
C LEU A 357 5.03 -15.49 -2.95
N ASP A 358 5.05 -14.15 -2.99
CA ASP A 358 3.86 -13.29 -3.03
C ASP A 358 3.54 -12.85 -4.45
N SER A 359 2.29 -13.05 -4.87
CA SER A 359 1.79 -12.71 -6.20
C SER A 359 1.29 -11.27 -6.34
N THR A 360 1.62 -10.33 -5.44
CA THR A 360 0.86 -9.07 -5.31
C THR A 360 1.62 -7.74 -5.43
N ASN A 361 2.88 -7.74 -5.89
CA ASN A 361 3.71 -6.53 -5.87
C ASN A 361 3.67 -5.62 -7.13
N ALA A 362 3.10 -6.04 -8.26
CA ALA A 362 3.07 -5.24 -9.49
C ALA A 362 1.71 -4.53 -9.74
N THR A 363 1.77 -3.32 -10.29
CA THR A 363 0.62 -2.48 -10.69
C THR A 363 0.00 -2.91 -12.02
N SER A 364 0.77 -3.55 -12.90
CA SER A 364 0.26 -4.24 -14.09
C SER A 364 -0.41 -5.54 -13.66
N GLY A 365 -1.68 -5.74 -13.99
CA GLY A 365 -2.58 -6.77 -13.47
C GLY A 365 -2.21 -8.25 -13.71
N GLU A 366 -0.99 -8.54 -14.15
CA GLU A 366 -0.46 -9.89 -14.33
C GLU A 366 0.91 -10.00 -13.66
N ASP A 367 1.09 -11.01 -12.79
CA ASP A 367 2.33 -11.77 -12.86
C ASP A 367 2.20 -13.14 -12.16
N PRO A 368 2.41 -14.27 -12.85
CA PRO A 368 2.85 -15.47 -12.17
C PRO A 368 4.26 -15.20 -11.63
N THR A 369 4.40 -15.07 -10.30
CA THR A 369 5.68 -14.94 -9.58
C THR A 369 6.76 -15.94 -10.00
N LEU A 370 6.33 -17.02 -10.65
CA LEU A 370 7.17 -18.01 -11.27
C LEU A 370 6.97 -17.97 -12.79
N THR A 371 7.69 -17.08 -13.46
CA THR A 371 7.69 -17.02 -14.93
C THR A 371 8.21 -18.34 -15.52
N THR A 372 7.78 -18.69 -16.74
CA THR A 372 8.29 -19.86 -17.46
C THR A 372 9.82 -19.83 -17.59
N ALA A 373 10.40 -18.63 -17.75
CA ALA A 373 11.83 -18.42 -17.80
C ALA A 373 12.52 -18.81 -16.47
N LEU A 374 12.02 -18.28 -15.34
CA LEU A 374 12.55 -18.63 -14.01
C LEU A 374 12.37 -20.12 -13.72
N PHE A 375 11.19 -20.68 -14.01
CA PHE A 375 10.94 -22.12 -13.81
C PHE A 375 11.94 -22.98 -14.58
N THR A 376 12.23 -22.62 -15.84
CA THR A 376 13.21 -23.32 -16.68
C THR A 376 14.63 -23.17 -16.13
N ALA A 377 15.01 -21.96 -15.69
CA ALA A 377 16.31 -21.68 -15.11
C ALA A 377 16.55 -22.43 -13.78
N LEU A 378 15.52 -22.57 -12.95
CA LEU A 378 15.57 -23.36 -11.72
C LEU A 378 15.62 -24.86 -12.03
N SER A 379 14.79 -25.34 -12.97
CA SER A 379 14.67 -26.76 -13.32
C SER A 379 15.95 -27.35 -13.94
N SER A 380 16.82 -26.52 -14.52
CA SER A 380 18.13 -26.98 -15.03
C SER A 380 19.14 -27.30 -13.92
N HIS A 381 18.90 -26.80 -12.70
CA HIS A 381 19.81 -26.94 -11.56
C HIS A 381 19.24 -27.80 -10.42
N CYS A 382 17.92 -27.87 -10.29
CA CYS A 382 17.25 -28.58 -9.21
C CYS A 382 15.89 -29.13 -9.63
N ARG A 383 15.35 -30.08 -8.86
CA ARG A 383 13.96 -30.50 -9.00
C ARG A 383 13.07 -29.44 -8.34
N VAL A 384 12.15 -28.87 -9.11
CA VAL A 384 11.21 -27.85 -8.69
C VAL A 384 9.84 -28.48 -8.44
N GLU A 385 9.28 -28.25 -7.26
CA GLU A 385 7.88 -28.58 -6.94
C GLU A 385 7.14 -27.32 -6.54
N VAL A 386 5.93 -27.15 -7.06
CA VAL A 386 5.13 -25.95 -6.84
C VAL A 386 3.78 -26.35 -6.24
N GLU A 387 3.43 -25.73 -5.13
CA GLU A 387 2.12 -25.86 -4.46
C GLU A 387 1.49 -24.47 -4.35
N THR A 388 0.34 -24.28 -4.98
CA THR A 388 -0.40 -23.01 -4.99
C THR A 388 -1.66 -23.10 -4.11
N GLY A 389 -2.32 -21.97 -3.87
CA GLY A 389 -3.57 -21.95 -3.10
C GLY A 389 -3.34 -22.08 -1.59
N LEU A 390 -2.13 -21.80 -1.11
CA LEU A 390 -1.81 -21.78 0.31
C LEU A 390 -2.18 -20.42 0.94
N ALA A 391 -2.26 -20.41 2.26
CA ALA A 391 -2.40 -19.21 3.07
C ALA A 391 -1.27 -19.14 4.09
N LEU A 392 -0.66 -17.97 4.19
CA LEU A 392 0.28 -17.60 5.23
C LEU A 392 -0.49 -17.04 6.41
N ILE A 393 -0.33 -17.67 7.56
CA ILE A 393 -0.79 -17.15 8.85
C ILE A 393 0.43 -16.68 9.62
N THR A 394 0.35 -15.45 10.14
CA THR A 394 1.43 -14.83 10.89
C THR A 394 0.92 -14.36 12.23
N LEU A 395 1.47 -14.93 13.30
CA LEU A 395 1.33 -14.40 14.65
C LEU A 395 2.35 -13.29 14.83
N ILE A 396 1.87 -12.13 15.26
CA ILE A 396 2.67 -10.93 15.49
C ILE A 396 2.60 -10.63 16.98
N GLY A 397 3.73 -10.28 17.57
CA GLY A 397 3.87 -10.09 19.00
C GLY A 397 5.25 -9.58 19.37
N ASN A 398 5.63 -9.76 20.62
CA ASN A 398 6.89 -9.25 21.15
C ASN A 398 7.61 -10.34 21.94
N GLN A 399 8.92 -10.48 21.70
CA GLN A 399 9.78 -11.47 22.37
C GLN A 399 9.29 -12.92 22.22
N LEU A 400 8.67 -13.25 21.08
CA LEU A 400 8.10 -14.57 20.79
C LEU A 400 9.15 -15.69 20.85
N THR A 401 10.40 -15.39 20.48
CA THR A 401 11.51 -16.36 20.50
C THR A 401 11.99 -16.71 21.91
N GLN A 402 11.70 -15.87 22.92
CA GLN A 402 12.07 -16.11 24.32
C GLN A 402 10.94 -16.78 25.11
N ALA A 403 9.71 -16.69 24.61
CA ALA A 403 8.54 -17.24 25.28
C ALA A 403 8.41 -18.74 25.01
N SER A 404 8.69 -19.55 26.05
CA SER A 404 8.70 -21.02 25.97
C SER A 404 7.35 -21.65 25.58
N SER A 405 6.23 -20.93 25.73
CA SER A 405 4.90 -21.45 25.42
C SER A 405 4.44 -21.17 23.99
N VAL A 406 5.10 -20.32 23.21
CA VAL A 406 4.56 -19.81 21.92
C VAL A 406 4.22 -20.95 20.96
N CYS A 407 5.15 -21.87 20.71
CA CYS A 407 4.89 -23.00 19.82
C CYS A 407 3.76 -23.90 20.35
N LYS A 408 3.66 -24.09 21.67
CA LYS A 408 2.57 -24.85 22.28
C LYS A 408 1.24 -24.12 22.11
N ASP A 409 1.21 -22.81 22.33
CA ASP A 409 0.00 -22.00 22.28
C ASP A 409 -0.54 -21.90 20.86
N VAL A 410 0.36 -21.77 19.87
CA VAL A 410 0.02 -21.75 18.44
C VAL A 410 -0.42 -23.13 17.99
N PHE A 411 0.41 -24.17 18.15
CA PHE A 411 0.20 -25.45 17.47
C PHE A 411 -0.71 -26.46 18.20
N ALA A 412 -1.10 -26.22 19.47
CA ALA A 412 -1.90 -27.18 20.24
C ALA A 412 -3.29 -27.52 19.65
N ARG A 413 -3.81 -26.75 18.70
CA ARG A 413 -5.09 -27.04 18.00
C ARG A 413 -4.91 -27.34 16.51
N PHE A 414 -3.67 -27.46 16.03
CA PHE A 414 -3.38 -27.76 14.63
C PHE A 414 -3.29 -29.26 14.34
N ASP A 415 -3.65 -30.12 15.30
CA ASP A 415 -3.74 -31.57 15.08
C ASP A 415 -4.70 -31.93 13.92
N GLU A 416 -5.66 -31.05 13.60
CA GLU A 416 -6.63 -31.20 12.50
C GLU A 416 -6.16 -30.58 11.16
N HIS A 417 -5.05 -29.85 11.13
CA HIS A 417 -4.61 -29.07 9.97
C HIS A 417 -3.12 -29.29 9.68
N ALA A 418 -2.82 -29.84 8.50
CA ALA A 418 -1.45 -30.14 8.13
C ALA A 418 -0.65 -28.86 7.78
N VAL A 419 0.19 -28.41 8.71
CA VAL A 419 1.12 -27.29 8.51
C VAL A 419 2.16 -27.66 7.45
N ARG A 420 2.33 -26.82 6.43
CA ARG A 420 3.23 -27.06 5.29
C ARG A 420 4.63 -26.50 5.49
N MET A 421 4.73 -25.40 6.22
CA MET A 421 5.98 -24.66 6.44
C MET A 421 5.84 -23.84 7.71
N ILE A 422 6.91 -23.74 8.50
CA ILE A 422 7.00 -22.90 9.70
C ILE A 422 8.27 -22.07 9.57
N CYS A 423 8.17 -20.76 9.82
CA CYS A 423 9.29 -19.84 9.92
C CYS A 423 9.20 -19.11 11.26
N HIS A 424 10.19 -19.35 12.13
CA HIS A 424 10.31 -18.74 13.44
C HIS A 424 11.79 -18.61 13.82
N GLY A 425 12.15 -17.55 14.54
CA GLY A 425 13.51 -17.33 15.03
C GLY A 425 14.31 -16.25 14.28
N ALA A 426 13.92 -15.88 13.06
CA ALA A 426 14.55 -14.78 12.32
C ALA A 426 14.20 -13.40 12.92
N SER A 427 12.96 -13.24 13.39
CA SER A 427 12.49 -12.08 14.14
C SER A 427 11.98 -12.52 15.52
N SER A 428 12.19 -11.68 16.53
CA SER A 428 11.57 -11.87 17.85
C SER A 428 10.08 -11.51 17.85
N ASN A 429 9.55 -10.94 16.77
CA ASN A 429 8.23 -10.31 16.75
C ASN A 429 7.22 -11.07 15.91
N ASN A 430 7.66 -12.07 15.13
CA ASN A 430 6.77 -12.84 14.28
C ASN A 430 7.01 -14.36 14.35
N LEU A 431 5.92 -15.10 14.10
CA LEU A 431 5.92 -16.54 13.84
C LEU A 431 4.97 -16.77 12.67
N CYS A 432 5.52 -17.27 11.57
CA CYS A 432 4.85 -17.45 10.29
C CYS A 432 4.67 -18.94 10.01
N PHE A 433 3.53 -19.34 9.45
CA PHE A 433 3.34 -20.71 8.97
C PHE A 433 2.34 -20.79 7.81
N LEU A 434 2.54 -21.77 6.93
CA LEU A 434 1.69 -22.01 5.76
C LEU A 434 0.69 -23.15 5.99
N LEU A 435 -0.55 -22.93 5.56
CA LEU A 435 -1.62 -23.91 5.53
C LEU A 435 -2.29 -23.96 4.15
N PRO A 436 -3.05 -25.02 3.83
CA PRO A 436 -4.05 -24.98 2.77
C PRO A 436 -5.02 -23.80 2.93
N GLY A 437 -5.36 -23.12 1.83
CA GLY A 437 -6.15 -21.88 1.87
C GLY A 437 -7.60 -22.04 2.34
N ASP A 438 -8.17 -23.24 2.21
CA ASP A 438 -9.53 -23.60 2.62
C ASP A 438 -9.69 -23.66 4.15
N VAL A 439 -8.64 -24.01 4.89
CA VAL A 439 -8.66 -24.08 6.36
C VAL A 439 -8.21 -22.79 7.04
N ALA A 440 -7.71 -21.80 6.28
CA ALA A 440 -7.07 -20.60 6.80
C ALA A 440 -7.95 -19.81 7.79
N ASP A 441 -9.23 -19.61 7.46
CA ASP A 441 -10.14 -18.82 8.29
C ASP A 441 -10.51 -19.54 9.59
N SER A 442 -10.62 -20.88 9.55
CA SER A 442 -10.85 -21.70 10.75
C SER A 442 -9.64 -21.62 11.68
N ALA A 443 -8.43 -21.76 11.13
CA ALA A 443 -7.17 -21.64 11.85
C ALA A 443 -7.00 -20.27 12.52
N VAL A 444 -7.26 -19.17 11.80
CA VAL A 444 -7.20 -17.81 12.35
C VAL A 444 -8.22 -17.62 13.47
N LYS A 445 -9.47 -18.10 13.30
CA LYS A 445 -10.49 -18.04 14.36
C LYS A 445 -10.06 -18.80 15.62
N ALA A 446 -9.55 -20.02 15.46
CA ALA A 446 -9.12 -20.85 16.58
C ALA A 446 -7.93 -20.23 17.33
N LEU A 447 -6.96 -19.67 16.60
CA LEU A 447 -5.85 -18.93 17.19
C LEU A 447 -6.33 -17.67 17.90
N HIS A 448 -7.21 -16.89 17.28
CA HIS A 448 -7.72 -15.67 17.87
C HIS A 448 -8.42 -15.95 19.20
N GLN A 449 -9.29 -16.97 19.23
CA GLN A 449 -9.99 -17.42 20.43
C GLN A 449 -9.07 -17.87 21.56
N ARG A 450 -7.91 -18.44 21.24
CA ARG A 450 -6.98 -18.93 22.27
C ARG A 450 -6.06 -17.84 22.81
N LEU A 451 -5.72 -16.85 21.98
CA LEU A 451 -4.69 -15.86 22.30
C LEU A 451 -5.26 -14.51 22.76
N PHE A 452 -6.50 -14.15 22.36
CA PHE A 452 -7.04 -12.79 22.57
C PHE A 452 -8.44 -12.74 23.22
N GLU A 453 -9.12 -13.89 23.32
CA GLU A 453 -10.44 -14.06 23.96
C GLU A 453 -10.32 -14.83 25.27
#